data_AF-A0A084QXW3-F1
#
_entry.id   AF-A0A084QXW3-F1
#
_cell.length_a   1.000
_cell.length_b   1.000
_cell.length_c   1.000
_cell.angle_alpha   90.00
_cell.angle_beta   90.00
_cell.angle_gamma   90.00
#
_symmetry.space_group_name_H-M   'P 1'
#
loop_
_entity.id
_entity.type
_entity.pdbx_description
1 polymer ?
#
loop_
_entity_poly.entity_id
_entity_poly.type
_entity_poly.pdbx_seq_one_letter_code
_entity_poly.pdbx_strand_id
1 'polypeptide(L)'
;MDSTAIKQRLKKEMLDESNMANARLLIEKLQDTCFQSCIQKPGSSLSSSDKACLEHCMNKYMQAWNLVNSAYINKIRQIQSSS
;
A
#
# COMPACT_ATOMS: atom_id res chain seq x y z
N MET A 1 29.57 -23.02 12.05
CA MET A 1 28.25 -22.45 11.70
C MET A 1 28.49 -21.36 10.66
N ASP A 2 27.94 -21.49 9.45
CA ASP A 2 28.21 -20.58 8.33
C ASP A 2 27.48 -19.23 8.53
N SER A 3 28.27 -18.18 8.79
CA SER A 3 27.81 -16.81 9.00
C SER A 3 27.03 -16.25 7.81
N THR A 4 27.32 -16.70 6.60
CA THR A 4 26.66 -16.25 5.36
C THR A 4 25.21 -16.71 5.32
N ALA A 5 24.97 -17.97 5.66
CA ALA A 5 23.62 -18.55 5.73
C ALA A 5 22.76 -17.85 6.80
N ILE A 6 23.36 -17.47 7.93
CA ILE A 6 22.66 -16.71 8.99
C ILE A 6 22.29 -15.31 8.50
N LYS A 7 23.23 -14.59 7.86
CA LYS A 7 22.97 -13.25 7.30
C LYS A 7 21.86 -13.25 6.26
N GLN A 8 21.83 -14.26 5.38
CA GLN A 8 20.79 -14.39 4.36
C GLN A 8 19.41 -14.62 4.96
N ARG A 9 19.29 -15.52 5.96
CA ARG A 9 18.01 -15.76 6.65
C ARG A 9 17.51 -14.51 7.36
N LEU A 10 18.37 -13.84 8.12
CA LEU A 10 18.00 -12.61 8.82
C LEU A 10 17.55 -11.52 7.84
N LYS A 11 18.28 -11.32 6.73
CA LYS A 11 17.88 -10.35 5.71
C LYS A 11 16.51 -10.68 5.12
N LYS A 12 16.22 -11.95 4.87
CA LYS A 12 14.92 -12.39 4.37
C LYS A 12 13.81 -12.08 5.38
N GLU A 13 13.99 -12.45 6.64
CA GLU A 13 13.01 -12.20 7.70
C GLU A 13 12.70 -10.71 7.84
N MET A 14 13.74 -9.86 7.87
CA MET A 14 13.56 -8.41 7.92
C MET A 14 12.81 -7.84 6.70
N LEU A 15 13.07 -8.37 5.50
CA LEU A 15 12.35 -7.95 4.29
C LEU A 15 10.89 -8.37 4.33
N ASP A 16 10.59 -9.58 4.80
CA ASP A 16 9.22 -10.08 4.91
C ASP A 16 8.42 -9.22 5.91
N GLU A 17 9.01 -8.85 7.06
CA GLU A 17 8.41 -7.92 8.03
C GLU A 17 8.15 -6.53 7.45
N SER A 18 9.14 -5.96 6.75
CA SER A 18 9.01 -4.65 6.09
C SER A 18 7.90 -4.64 5.04
N ASN A 19 7.82 -5.68 4.22
CA ASN A 19 6.76 -5.82 3.22
C ASN A 19 5.38 -5.88 3.87
N MET A 20 5.23 -6.63 4.96
CA MET A 20 3.97 -6.71 5.70
C MET A 20 3.59 -5.36 6.32
N ALA A 21 4.54 -4.63 6.90
CA ALA A 21 4.31 -3.29 7.44
C ALA A 21 3.86 -2.29 6.36
N ASN A 22 4.51 -2.31 5.19
CA ASN A 22 4.15 -1.46 4.06
C ASN A 22 2.74 -1.77 3.53
N ALA A 23 2.36 -3.05 3.45
CA ALA A 23 1.01 -3.46 3.03
C ALA A 23 -0.06 -2.98 4.03
N ARG A 24 0.21 -3.06 5.34
CA ARG A 24 -0.69 -2.54 6.37
C ARG A 24 -0.91 -1.04 6.24
N LEU A 25 0.16 -0.28 6.08
CA LEU A 25 0.08 1.17 5.89
C LEU A 25 -0.74 1.54 4.65
N LEU A 26 -0.60 0.79 3.56
CA LEU A 26 -1.39 0.99 2.35
C LEU A 26 -2.90 0.79 2.63
N ILE A 27 -3.25 -0.29 3.34
CA ILE A 27 -4.64 -0.60 3.70
C ILE A 27 -5.21 0.49 4.61
N GLU A 28 -4.48 0.91 5.64
CA GLU A 28 -4.90 1.97 6.56
C GLU A 28 -5.18 3.27 5.82
N LYS A 29 -4.28 3.69 4.91
CA LYS A 29 -4.49 4.92 4.12
C LYS A 29 -5.65 4.82 3.16
N LEU A 30 -5.85 3.65 2.54
CA LEU A 30 -7.00 3.41 1.67
C LEU A 30 -8.31 3.46 2.48
N GLN A 31 -8.34 2.89 3.68
CA GLN A 31 -9.49 2.94 4.58
C GLN A 31 -9.82 4.38 4.98
N ASP A 32 -8.84 5.14 5.48
CA ASP A 32 -9.02 6.54 5.88
C ASP A 32 -9.55 7.38 4.72
N THR A 33 -8.90 7.27 3.56
CA THR A 33 -9.23 8.07 2.37
C THR A 33 -10.65 7.77 1.88
N CYS A 34 -11.00 6.50 1.74
CA CYS A 34 -12.30 6.11 1.22
C CYS A 34 -13.42 6.33 2.22
N PHE A 35 -13.17 6.15 3.52
CA PHE A 35 -14.15 6.50 4.55
C PHE A 35 -14.48 8.00 4.53
N GLN A 36 -13.45 8.86 4.54
CA GLN A 36 -13.65 10.32 4.49
C GLN A 36 -14.36 10.78 3.22
N SER A 37 -14.08 10.13 2.09
CA SER A 37 -14.66 10.50 0.79
C SER A 37 -16.11 10.02 0.64
N CYS A 38 -16.42 8.82 1.11
CA CYS A 38 -17.70 8.17 0.82
C CYS A 38 -18.73 8.26 1.97
N ILE A 39 -18.30 8.31 3.23
CA ILE A 39 -19.21 8.25 4.39
C ILE A 39 -19.49 9.66 4.94
N GLN A 40 -20.33 10.40 4.22
CA GLN A 40 -20.66 11.79 4.58
C GLN A 40 -21.67 11.92 5.74
N LYS A 41 -22.53 10.91 5.92
CA LYS A 41 -23.54 10.86 6.98
C LYS A 41 -23.47 9.51 7.68
N PRO A 42 -22.64 9.38 8.73
CA PRO A 42 -22.51 8.12 9.46
C PRO A 42 -23.84 7.65 10.04
N GLY A 43 -24.13 6.36 9.90
CA GLY A 43 -25.31 5.71 10.46
C GLY A 43 -24.97 4.29 10.91
N SER A 44 -25.96 3.55 11.40
CA SER A 44 -25.78 2.17 11.87
C SER A 44 -25.54 1.15 10.75
N SER A 45 -25.68 1.56 9.49
CA SER A 45 -25.50 0.70 8.32
C SER A 45 -25.05 1.50 7.10
N LEU A 46 -24.25 0.87 6.23
CA LEU A 46 -23.91 1.43 4.92
C LEU A 46 -25.08 1.33 3.96
N SER A 47 -25.45 2.45 3.35
CA SER A 47 -26.40 2.48 2.25
C SER A 47 -25.82 1.83 0.99
N SER A 48 -26.67 1.51 0.02
CA SER A 48 -26.22 1.00 -1.28
C SER A 48 -25.28 1.98 -2.00
N SER A 49 -25.51 3.29 -1.86
CA SER A 49 -24.64 4.34 -2.41
C SER A 49 -23.29 4.41 -1.70
N ASP A 50 -23.25 4.22 -0.38
CA ASP A 50 -21.98 4.19 0.37
C ASP A 50 -21.11 3.02 -0.09
N LYS A 51 -21.72 1.83 -0.24
CA LYS A 51 -21.02 0.62 -0.71
C LYS A 51 -20.46 0.81 -2.12
N ALA A 52 -21.28 1.31 -3.05
CA ALA A 52 -20.85 1.57 -4.42
C ALA A 52 -19.72 2.63 -4.48
N CYS A 53 -19.80 3.68 -3.65
CA CYS A 53 -18.74 4.68 -3.55
C CYS A 53 -17.44 4.07 -3.03
N LEU A 54 -17.51 3.27 -1.95
CA LEU A 54 -16.35 2.61 -1.36
C LEU A 54 -15.66 1.69 -2.38
N GLU A 55 -16.42 0.85 -3.09
CA GLU A 55 -15.88 -0.03 -4.12
C GLU A 55 -15.13 0.76 -5.21
N HIS A 56 -15.75 1.83 -5.70
CA HIS A 56 -15.13 2.70 -6.70
C HIS A 56 -13.89 3.42 -6.16
N CYS A 57 -13.96 3.92 -4.93
CA CYS A 57 -12.86 4.61 -4.29
C CYS A 57 -11.65 3.68 -4.12
N MET A 58 -11.84 2.48 -3.60
CA MET A 58 -10.77 1.50 -3.40
C MET A 58 -10.11 1.13 -4.73
N ASN A 59 -10.91 0.87 -5.77
CA ASN A 59 -10.41 0.57 -7.11
C ASN A 59 -9.59 1.73 -7.68
N LYS A 60 -10.06 2.96 -7.55
CA LYS A 60 -9.35 4.16 -8.01
C LYS A 60 -8.06 4.41 -7.22
N TYR A 61 -8.10 4.25 -5.90
CA TYR A 61 -6.95 4.44 -5.03
C TYR A 61 -5.83 3.45 -5.40
N MET A 62 -6.17 2.17 -5.57
CA MET A 62 -5.19 1.14 -5.96
C MET A 62 -4.60 1.40 -7.35
N GLN A 63 -5.41 1.85 -8.32
CA GLN A 63 -4.91 2.25 -9.64
C GLN A 63 -3.92 3.43 -9.55
N ALA A 64 -4.27 4.46 -8.78
CA ALA A 64 -3.41 5.61 -8.56
C ALA A 64 -2.10 5.21 -7.86
N TRP A 65 -2.19 4.38 -6.81
CA TRP A 65 -1.03 3.87 -6.09
C TRP A 65 -0.09 3.08 -7.00
N ASN A 66 -0.61 2.16 -7.82
CA ASN A 66 0.18 1.38 -8.77
C ASN A 66 0.94 2.28 -9.77
N LEU A 67 0.25 3.28 -10.32
CA LEU A 67 0.84 4.22 -11.27
C LEU A 67 1.97 5.04 -10.63
N VAL A 68 1.70 5.64 -9.46
CA VAL A 68 2.67 6.46 -8.73
C VAL A 68 3.86 5.62 -8.27
N ASN A 69 3.61 4.43 -7.72
CA ASN A 69 4.66 3.51 -7.27
C ASN A 69 5.57 3.09 -8.42
N SER A 70 5.01 2.73 -9.58
CA SER A 70 5.78 2.40 -10.78
C SER A 70 6.67 3.56 -11.24
N ALA A 71 6.10 4.77 -11.33
CA ALA A 71 6.85 5.97 -11.71
C ALA A 71 7.99 6.28 -10.71
N TYR A 72 7.70 6.17 -9.41
CA TYR A 72 8.68 6.40 -8.35
C TYR A 72 9.85 5.42 -8.40
N ILE A 73 9.58 4.11 -8.53
CA ILE A 73 10.62 3.08 -8.66
C ILE A 73 11.45 3.29 -9.93
N ASN A 74 10.82 3.64 -11.05
CA ASN A 74 11.54 3.96 -12.28
C ASN A 74 12.49 5.15 -12.09
N LYS A 75 12.05 6.18 -11.36
CA LYS A 75 12.90 7.35 -11.04
C LYS A 75 14.08 6.97 -10.14
N ILE A 76 13.87 6.14 -9.11
CA ILE A 76 14.96 5.66 -8.25
C ILE A 76 16.02 4.91 -9.07
N ARG A 77 15.60 3.99 -9.93
CA ARG A 77 16.52 3.22 -10.77
C ARG A 77 17.36 4.12 -11.69
N GLN A 78 16.76 5.16 -12.26
CA GLN A 78 17.49 6.15 -13.07
C GLN A 78 18.56 6.88 -12.24
N ILE A 79 18.21 7.34 -11.04
CA ILE A 79 19.15 8.04 -10.15
C ILE A 79 20.31 7.11 -9.75
N GLN A 80 20.03 5.85 -9.43
CA GLN A 80 21.05 4.86 -9.09
C GLN A 80 22.01 4.56 -10.24
N SER A 81 21.54 4.57 -11.48
CA SER A 81 22.39 4.34 -12.66
C SER A 81 23.31 5.51 -13.03
N SER A 82 23.06 6.70 -12.45
CA SER A 82 23.84 7.92 -12.68
C SER A 82 24.89 8.17 -11.58
N SER A 83 25.04 7.25 -10.62
CA SER A 83 26.05 7.27 -9.54
C SER A 83 27.04 6.13 -9.72
#